data_AF-A0A243W6R6-F1
#
_entry.id   AF-A0A243W6R6-F1
#
_cell.length_a   1.000
_cell.length_b   1.000
_cell.length_c   1.000
_cell.angle_alpha   90.00
_cell.angle_beta   90.00
_cell.angle_gamma   90.00
#
_symmetry.space_group_name_H-M   'P 1'
#
loop_
_entity.id
_entity.type
_entity.pdbx_description
1 polymer ?
#
loop_
_entity_poly.entity_id
_entity_poly.type
_entity_poly.pdbx_seq_one_letter_code
_entity_poly.pdbx_strand_id
1 'polypeptide(L)' 'MKELGLGLFLLGLLSLILPFFGVHHMLLTWIDEWGPTVAWAIRGGVTLVGLGLYLAFRNRD' A
#
# COMPACT_ATOMS: atom_id res chain seq x y z
N MET A 1 -15.70 -8.90 1.75
CA MET A 1 -15.12 -7.79 2.56
C MET A 1 -13.73 -8.14 3.12
N LYS A 2 -13.55 -9.34 3.69
CA LYS A 2 -12.26 -9.82 4.20
C LYS A 2 -11.20 -9.99 3.10
N GLU A 3 -11.60 -10.52 1.94
CA GLU A 3 -10.74 -10.65 0.75
C GLU A 3 -10.34 -9.30 0.13
N LEU A 4 -11.22 -8.29 0.19
CA LEU A 4 -10.91 -6.94 -0.28
C LEU A 4 -9.88 -6.25 0.64
N GLY A 5 -10.00 -6.42 1.96
CA GLY A 5 -9.01 -5.94 2.92
C GLY A 5 -7.65 -6.64 2.75
N LEU A 6 -7.66 -7.95 2.51
CA LEU A 6 -6.45 -8.73 2.26
C LEU A 6 -5.79 -8.33 0.92
N GLY A 7 -6.58 -8.09 -0.13
CA GLY A 7 -6.11 -7.58 -1.42
C GLY A 7 -5.49 -6.18 -1.33
N LEU A 8 -6.14 -5.24 -0.62
CA LEU A 8 -5.61 -3.91 -0.35
C LEU A 8 -4.31 -3.96 0.48
N PHE A 9 -4.27 -4.82 1.49
CA PHE A 9 -3.07 -5.03 2.29
C PHE A 9 -1.91 -5.56 1.43
N LEU A 10 -2.15 -6.58 0.61
CA LEU A 10 -1.14 -7.12 -0.31
C LEU A 10 -0.70 -6.08 -1.34
N LEU A 11 -1.61 -5.28 -1.89
CA LEU A 11 -1.27 -4.18 -2.81
C LEU A 11 -0.40 -3.11 -2.16
N GLY A 12 -0.73 -2.69 -0.93
CA GLY A 12 0.10 -1.76 -0.16
C GLY A 12 1.48 -2.34 0.14
N LEU A 13 1.53 -3.59 0.60
CA LEU A 13 2.78 -4.28 0.90
C LEU A 13 3.65 -4.45 -0.35
N LEU A 14 3.03 -4.80 -1.48
CA LEU A 14 3.70 -4.89 -2.77
C LEU A 14 4.23 -3.49 -3.17
N SER A 15 3.44 -2.43 -3.02
CA SER A 15 3.86 -1.04 -3.27
C SER A 15 5.03 -0.57 -2.39
N LEU A 16 5.19 -1.12 -1.18
CA LEU A 16 6.35 -0.90 -0.29
C LEU A 16 7.61 -1.63 -0.77
N ILE A 17 7.46 -2.81 -1.36
CA ILE A 17 8.56 -3.69 -1.75
C ILE A 17 9.10 -3.34 -3.16
N LEU A 18 8.23 -2.91 -4.07
CA LEU A 18 8.61 -2.56 -5.44
C LEU A 18 9.73 -1.51 -5.61
N PRO A 19 9.82 -0.47 -4.78
CA PRO A 19 10.90 0.51 -4.85
C PRO A 19 12.28 -0.14 -4.67
N PHE A 20 12.38 -1.26 -3.94
CA PHE A 20 13.64 -1.99 -3.76
C PHE A 20 14.11 -2.71 -5.02
N PHE A 21 13.20 -3.01 -5.94
CA PHE A 21 13.51 -3.62 -7.24
C PHE A 21 13.77 -2.57 -8.34
N GLY A 22 13.76 -1.28 -8.00
CA GLY A 22 13.94 -0.20 -8.98
C GLY A 22 12.80 -0.09 -9.99
N VAL A 23 11.68 -0.79 -9.78
CA VAL A 23 10.55 -0.81 -10.70
C VAL A 23 9.66 0.39 -10.38
N HIS A 24 9.97 1.53 -10.99
CA HIS A 24 9.06 2.67 -11.04
C HIS A 24 7.93 2.33 -12.01
N HIS A 25 6.81 1.79 -11.49
CA HIS A 25 5.60 1.78 -12.31
C HIS A 25 5.23 3.22 -12.63
N MET A 26 4.78 3.46 -13.85
CA MET A 26 4.32 4.77 -14.35
C MET A 26 3.17 5.39 -13.53
N LEU A 27 2.58 4.62 -12.60
CA LEU A 27 1.61 5.06 -11.58
C LEU A 27 2.25 5.56 -10.27
N LEU A 28 3.55 5.31 -10.03
CA LEU A 28 4.28 5.79 -8.85
C LEU A 28 5.18 6.99 -9.18
N THR A 29 5.56 7.18 -10.43
CA THR A 29 6.35 8.37 -10.87
C THR A 29 5.73 9.68 -10.38
N TRP A 30 4.40 9.81 -10.42
CA TRP A 30 3.75 11.04 -9.98
C TRP A 30 3.85 11.28 -8.47
N ILE A 31 3.91 10.24 -7.62
CA ILE A 31 4.11 10.43 -6.17
C ILE A 31 5.58 10.72 -5.84
N ASP A 32 6.50 10.25 -6.68
CA ASP A 32 7.92 10.55 -6.53
C ASP A 32 8.23 12.02 -6.89
N GLU A 33 7.41 12.69 -7.71
CA GLU A 33 7.52 14.15 -7.95
C GLU A 33 7.17 15.01 -6.72
N TRP A 34 6.38 14.47 -5.78
CA TRP A 34 5.99 15.16 -4.55
C TRP A 34 7.08 15.06 -3.49
N GLY A 35 8.16 14.35 -3.81
CA GLY A 35 9.31 14.12 -2.96
C GLY A 35 9.24 12.77 -2.23
N PRO A 36 10.41 12.24 -1.85
CA PRO A 36 10.53 10.90 -1.30
C PRO A 36 9.72 10.70 -0.02
N THR A 37 9.65 11.72 0.85
CA THR A 37 8.88 11.66 2.10
C THR A 37 7.39 11.44 1.84
N VAL A 38 6.80 12.13 0.86
CA VAL A 38 5.37 12.01 0.52
C VAL A 38 5.10 10.65 -0.13
N ALA A 39 5.98 10.20 -1.03
CA ALA A 39 5.88 8.88 -1.65
C ALA A 39 5.88 7.75 -0.61
N TRP A 40 6.79 7.79 0.36
CA TRP A 40 6.84 6.82 1.46
C TRP A 40 5.62 6.92 2.39
N ALA A 41 5.12 8.13 2.65
CA ALA A 41 3.90 8.32 3.45
C ALA A 41 2.66 7.71 2.78
N ILE A 42 2.51 7.84 1.45
CA ILE A 42 1.40 7.23 0.70
C ILE A 42 1.52 5.71 0.69
N ARG A 43 2.72 5.17 0.37
CA ARG A 43 2.98 3.71 0.38
C ARG A 43 2.70 3.11 1.75
N GLY A 44 3.20 3.74 2.81
CA GLY A 44 2.94 3.35 4.20
C GLY A 44 1.47 3.47 4.57
N GLY A 45 0.81 4.57 4.18
CA GLY A 45 -0.60 4.85 4.45
C GLY A 45 -1.53 3.80 3.83
N VAL A 46 -1.34 3.47 2.54
CA VAL A 46 -2.13 2.42 1.87
C VAL A 46 -1.94 1.07 2.55
N THR A 47 -0.72 0.75 2.96
CA THR A 47 -0.42 -0.50 3.67
C THR A 47 -1.08 -0.59 5.03
N LEU A 48 -1.01 0.48 5.83
CA LEU A 48 -1.64 0.56 7.13
C LEU A 48 -3.17 0.55 7.04
N VAL A 49 -3.75 1.22 6.04
CA VAL A 49 -5.19 1.19 5.77
C VAL A 49 -5.63 -0.21 5.35
N GLY A 50 -4.88 -0.89 4.47
CA GLY A 50 -5.14 -2.28 4.10
C GLY A 50 -5.07 -3.23 5.29
N LEU A 51 -4.06 -3.07 6.15
CA LEU A 51 -3.92 -3.84 7.40
C LEU A 51 -5.08 -3.57 8.36
N GLY A 52 -5.46 -2.31 8.55
CA GLY A 52 -6.57 -1.90 9.40
C GLY A 52 -7.91 -2.46 8.93
N LEU A 53 -8.17 -2.41 7.62
CA LEU A 53 -9.34 -3.05 7.00
C LEU A 53 -9.30 -4.56 7.19
N TYR A 54 -8.16 -5.22 6.95
CA TYR A 54 -8.03 -6.65 7.18
C TYR A 54 -8.34 -7.02 8.64
N LEU A 55 -7.78 -6.32 9.62
CA LEU A 55 -8.05 -6.58 11.04
C LEU A 55 -9.51 -6.30 11.41
N ALA A 56 -10.10 -5.21 10.92
CA ALA A 56 -11.49 -4.84 11.19
C ALA A 56 -12.51 -5.84 10.63
N PHE A 57 -12.23 -6.42 9.45
CA PHE A 57 -13.09 -7.44 8.82
C PHE A 57 -12.68 -8.86 9.17
N ARG A 58 -11.53 -9.08 9.80
CA ARG A 58 -11.08 -10.39 10.29
C ARG A 58 -11.91 -10.91 11.46
N ASN A 59 -12.48 -10.01 12.28
CA ASN A 59 -13.22 -10.36 13.49
C ASN A 59 -14.75 -10.41 13.29
N ARG A 60 -15.20 -10.38 12.03
CA ARG A 60 -16.60 -10.62 11.64
C ARG A 60 -16.66 -11.97 10.93
N ASP A 61 -16.49 -13.04 11.69
CA ASP A 61 -16.85 -14.41 11.34
C ASP A 61 -18.01 -14.84 12.24
#